data_AF-A0A959V904-F1
#
_entry.id   AF-A0A959V904-F1
#
_cell.length_a   1.000
_cell.length_b   1.000
_cell.length_c   1.000
_cell.angle_alpha   90.00
_cell.angle_beta   90.00
_cell.angle_gamma   90.00
#
_symmetry.space_group_name_H-M   'P 1'
#
loop_
_entity.id
_entity.type
_entity.pdbx_description
1 polymer ?
#
loop_
_entity_poly.entity_id
_entity_poly.type
_entity_poly.pdbx_seq_one_letter_code
_entity_poly.pdbx_strand_id
1 'polypeptide(L)'
;MKKIIILFIGLIGLGLLFSCEKQETDPVLDMSQATAPAIASPQSGAAFVFTEDMADEMFTMSWNAATYNLSDLEATNYSVIADLADSAFTTSKEWVSTTEISNSVTVGAMNSFLIGLGVEAGTATDVVFKINAYVNANNNVTAQESGVVTLNFTTYESVVTTFAALYVPGDYQGWNPGEAPKIYDFDGDGVYTGFIFFPEGGTFEFKFTSDPDWDHTNYGYAADGVLDTDAGAGNLSVPGAGGYHFEVDINGLTWTKSDPEFWGVIGEWLSWSEDIDLEWFHDAANDLQYLTVTVADIPAADNQRFKYRANDAWDINLGDDDLDGFMNPGGADIPIPDGGTITFYLDYTKGPDPFYWIETK
;
A
#
# COMPACT_ATOMS: atom_id res chain seq x y z
N MET A 1 68.07 -77.78 3.50
CA MET A 1 67.31 -77.72 4.77
C MET A 1 67.35 -76.28 5.29
N LYS A 2 66.18 -75.63 5.44
CA LYS A 2 65.75 -74.69 6.52
C LYS A 2 66.89 -74.22 7.51
N LYS A 3 67.15 -72.95 7.87
CA LYS A 3 66.33 -71.75 8.22
C LYS A 3 67.27 -70.50 8.41
N ILE A 4 66.92 -69.31 7.90
CA ILE A 4 66.38 -68.05 8.53
C ILE A 4 67.42 -67.09 9.22
N ILE A 5 67.12 -65.78 9.08
CA ILE A 5 67.34 -64.56 9.93
C ILE A 5 68.62 -63.76 9.53
N ILE A 6 68.67 -62.43 9.26
CA ILE A 6 68.02 -61.19 9.78
C ILE A 6 68.03 -60.09 8.70
N LEU A 7 66.98 -59.28 8.58
CA LEU A 7 66.88 -58.07 7.74
C LEU A 7 67.13 -56.81 8.61
N PHE A 8 67.95 -55.88 8.12
CA PHE A 8 68.38 -54.64 8.79
C PHE A 8 67.56 -53.41 8.35
N ILE A 9 67.56 -52.41 9.22
CA ILE A 9 66.72 -51.20 9.34
C ILE A 9 66.96 -50.12 8.27
N GLY A 10 65.85 -49.48 7.83
CA GLY A 10 65.69 -48.01 7.81
C GLY A 10 65.91 -47.26 6.48
N LEU A 11 64.86 -46.59 5.98
CA LEU A 11 64.93 -45.16 5.63
C LEU A 11 63.53 -44.55 5.49
N ILE A 12 63.37 -43.41 6.15
CA ILE A 12 62.20 -42.53 6.19
C ILE A 12 61.99 -41.91 4.80
N GLY A 13 60.86 -42.22 4.16
CA GLY A 13 60.40 -41.55 2.95
C GLY A 13 59.55 -40.34 3.30
N LEU A 14 60.18 -39.17 3.36
CA LEU A 14 59.55 -37.86 3.49
C LEU A 14 58.81 -37.55 2.18
N GLY A 15 57.51 -37.85 2.12
CA GLY A 15 56.64 -37.51 1.01
C GLY A 15 56.36 -36.00 1.00
N LEU A 16 56.88 -35.31 -0.02
CA LEU A 16 56.57 -33.93 -0.34
C LEU A 16 55.08 -33.80 -0.71
N LEU A 17 54.27 -33.35 0.24
CA LEU A 17 52.92 -32.85 -0.04
C LEU A 17 53.06 -31.44 -0.65
N PHE A 18 53.16 -31.37 -1.98
CA PHE A 18 52.83 -30.14 -2.70
C PHE A 18 51.30 -30.01 -2.71
N SER A 19 50.77 -29.33 -1.69
CA SER A 19 49.45 -28.73 -1.79
C SER A 19 49.63 -27.44 -2.60
N CYS A 20 49.28 -27.48 -3.89
CA CYS A 20 48.92 -26.25 -4.59
C CYS A 20 47.62 -25.75 -3.93
N GLU A 21 47.75 -24.82 -3.00
CA GLU A 21 46.63 -23.98 -2.60
C GLU A 21 46.20 -23.23 -3.86
N LYS A 22 45.10 -23.67 -4.48
CA LYS A 22 44.51 -22.96 -5.61
C LYS A 22 44.01 -21.66 -5.01
N GLN A 23 44.73 -20.58 -5.26
CA GLN A 23 44.32 -19.24 -4.85
C GLN A 23 43.00 -18.96 -5.55
N GLU A 24 41.90 -19.15 -4.83
CA GLU A 24 40.60 -18.65 -5.26
C GLU A 24 40.71 -17.14 -5.20
N THR A 25 40.92 -16.52 -6.36
CA THR A 25 40.75 -15.09 -6.49
C THR A 25 39.26 -14.84 -6.31
N ASP A 26 38.90 -14.19 -5.20
CA ASP A 26 37.53 -13.73 -4.99
C ASP A 26 37.06 -12.98 -6.24
N PRO A 27 35.85 -13.25 -6.76
CA PRO A 27 35.34 -12.57 -7.94
C PRO A 27 35.29 -11.06 -7.66
N VAL A 28 35.98 -10.29 -8.50
CA VAL A 28 36.02 -8.82 -8.39
C VAL A 28 34.96 -8.23 -9.31
N LEU A 29 34.01 -7.49 -8.73
CA LEU A 29 33.03 -6.72 -9.48
C LEU A 29 33.74 -5.64 -10.32
N ASP A 30 33.59 -5.73 -11.63
CA ASP A 30 34.07 -4.76 -12.60
C ASP A 30 32.87 -4.14 -13.33
N MET A 31 32.46 -2.96 -12.87
CA MET A 31 31.33 -2.23 -13.43
C MET A 31 31.55 -1.81 -14.88
N SER A 32 32.79 -1.81 -15.39
CA SER A 32 33.05 -1.55 -16.81
C SER A 32 32.61 -2.70 -17.73
N GLN A 33 32.33 -3.87 -17.16
CA GLN A 33 31.84 -5.06 -17.85
C GLN A 33 30.36 -5.33 -17.56
N ALA A 34 29.71 -4.48 -16.76
CA ALA A 34 28.28 -4.59 -16.50
C ALA A 34 27.47 -4.10 -17.71
N THR A 35 26.30 -4.69 -17.92
CA THR A 35 25.31 -4.19 -18.89
C THR A 35 24.05 -3.79 -18.17
N ALA A 36 23.56 -2.59 -18.46
CA ALA A 36 22.32 -2.08 -17.90
C ALA A 36 21.09 -2.91 -18.31
N PRO A 37 20.06 -2.94 -17.44
CA PRO A 37 18.77 -3.47 -17.83
C PRO A 37 18.14 -2.59 -18.92
N ALA A 38 17.14 -3.14 -19.62
CA ALA A 38 16.41 -2.38 -20.63
C ALA A 38 14.94 -2.78 -20.62
N ILE A 39 14.04 -1.81 -20.43
CA ILE A 39 12.59 -2.02 -20.56
C ILE A 39 12.31 -2.56 -21.96
N ALA A 40 11.78 -3.78 -22.01
CA ALA A 40 11.49 -4.53 -23.23
C ALA A 40 10.03 -4.33 -23.68
N SER A 41 9.12 -4.11 -22.73
CA SER A 41 7.72 -3.79 -23.00
C SER A 41 7.12 -3.07 -21.79
N PRO A 42 6.25 -2.05 -21.97
CA PRO A 42 5.87 -1.45 -23.24
C PRO A 42 7.02 -0.69 -23.94
N GLN A 43 6.88 -0.45 -25.25
CA GLN A 43 7.84 0.33 -26.01
C GLN A 43 7.64 1.83 -25.76
N SER A 44 8.73 2.61 -25.82
CA SER A 44 8.66 4.07 -25.69
C SER A 44 7.75 4.67 -26.76
N GLY A 45 6.88 5.59 -26.35
CA GLY A 45 5.80 6.18 -27.14
C GLY A 45 4.50 5.38 -27.18
N ALA A 46 4.41 4.23 -26.49
CA ALA A 46 3.13 3.54 -26.32
C ALA A 46 2.17 4.42 -25.51
N ALA A 47 0.89 4.37 -25.90
CA ALA A 47 -0.18 5.13 -25.27
C ALA A 47 -1.20 4.19 -24.63
N PHE A 48 -1.63 4.54 -23.43
CA PHE A 48 -2.62 3.82 -22.64
C PHE A 48 -3.72 4.78 -22.24
N VAL A 49 -4.96 4.45 -22.61
CA VAL A 49 -6.15 5.16 -22.15
C VAL A 49 -6.84 4.23 -21.17
N PHE A 50 -6.73 4.55 -19.90
CA PHE A 50 -7.40 3.79 -18.85
C PHE A 50 -8.82 4.28 -18.68
N THR A 51 -9.71 3.32 -18.43
CA THR A 51 -11.12 3.56 -18.10
C THR A 51 -11.49 2.68 -16.92
N GLU A 52 -12.51 3.06 -16.18
CA GLU A 52 -13.01 2.28 -15.04
C GLU A 52 -13.38 0.84 -15.42
N ASP A 53 -14.00 0.64 -16.59
CA ASP A 53 -14.34 -0.71 -17.10
C ASP A 53 -13.12 -1.63 -17.30
N MET A 54 -11.91 -1.06 -17.34
CA MET A 54 -10.66 -1.80 -17.49
C MET A 54 -9.96 -2.02 -16.15
N ALA A 55 -10.50 -1.57 -15.02
CA ALA A 55 -9.79 -1.54 -13.73
C ALA A 55 -9.14 -2.88 -13.36
N ASP A 56 -9.83 -4.00 -13.62
CA ASP A 56 -9.36 -5.37 -13.32
C ASP A 56 -8.42 -5.96 -14.40
N GLU A 57 -8.25 -5.28 -15.53
CA GLU A 57 -7.29 -5.70 -16.55
C GLU A 57 -5.85 -5.52 -16.06
N MET A 58 -4.92 -6.35 -16.53
CA MET A 58 -3.53 -6.27 -16.10
C MET A 58 -2.72 -5.32 -16.98
N PHE A 59 -2.06 -4.35 -16.35
CA PHE A 59 -0.94 -3.62 -16.93
C PHE A 59 0.37 -4.32 -16.57
N THR A 60 1.18 -4.66 -17.57
CA THR A 60 2.46 -5.36 -17.38
C THR A 60 3.62 -4.58 -17.99
N MET A 61 4.70 -4.46 -17.22
CA MET A 61 6.02 -4.05 -17.72
C MET A 61 7.01 -5.20 -17.60
N SER A 62 7.90 -5.34 -18.57
CA SER A 62 8.97 -6.35 -18.59
C SER A 62 10.27 -5.73 -19.08
N TRP A 63 11.39 -6.27 -18.62
CA TRP A 63 12.72 -5.79 -18.96
C TRP A 63 13.72 -6.91 -19.18
N ASN A 64 14.78 -6.59 -19.91
CA ASN A 64 15.96 -7.44 -19.99
C ASN A 64 16.78 -7.28 -18.72
N ALA A 65 17.30 -8.40 -18.22
CA ALA A 65 18.14 -8.43 -17.03
C ALA A 65 19.41 -7.59 -17.21
N ALA A 66 19.86 -6.98 -16.12
CA ALA A 66 21.22 -6.46 -16.06
C ALA A 66 22.21 -7.64 -16.01
N THR A 67 23.43 -7.44 -16.52
CA THR A 67 24.49 -8.44 -16.37
C THR A 67 25.68 -7.84 -15.66
N TYR A 68 26.30 -8.66 -14.81
CA TYR A 68 27.50 -8.31 -14.06
C TYR A 68 28.56 -9.39 -14.31
N ASN A 69 29.84 -9.07 -14.16
CA ASN A 69 30.95 -10.00 -14.36
C ASN A 69 31.16 -10.96 -13.16
N LEU A 70 30.07 -11.36 -12.51
CA LEU A 70 30.04 -12.24 -11.35
C LEU A 70 29.39 -13.57 -11.75
N SER A 71 30.07 -14.69 -11.51
CA SER A 71 29.58 -16.04 -11.84
C SER A 71 28.51 -16.56 -10.89
N ASP A 72 28.48 -16.06 -9.65
CA ASP A 72 27.69 -16.59 -8.54
C ASP A 72 26.76 -15.53 -7.92
N LEU A 73 26.21 -14.64 -8.75
CA LEU A 73 25.23 -13.65 -8.31
C LEU A 73 23.90 -14.33 -8.00
N GLU A 74 23.44 -14.27 -6.75
CA GLU A 74 22.18 -14.92 -6.32
C GLU A 74 20.94 -14.32 -7.00
N ALA A 75 20.80 -12.98 -6.99
CA ALA A 75 19.73 -12.28 -7.70
C ALA A 75 20.08 -10.80 -7.93
N THR A 76 19.68 -10.25 -9.08
CA THR A 76 19.72 -8.79 -9.29
C THR A 76 18.43 -8.18 -8.79
N ASN A 77 18.50 -7.12 -7.97
CA ASN A 77 17.31 -6.36 -7.59
C ASN A 77 17.04 -5.27 -8.62
N TYR A 78 15.77 -5.05 -8.95
CA TYR A 78 15.31 -4.03 -9.90
C TYR A 78 14.32 -3.11 -9.22
N SER A 79 14.66 -1.81 -9.18
CA SER A 79 13.76 -0.73 -8.78
C SER A 79 13.26 -0.04 -10.05
N VAL A 80 11.96 -0.12 -10.33
CA VAL A 80 11.33 0.60 -11.43
C VAL A 80 10.79 1.91 -10.87
N ILE A 81 11.31 3.03 -11.34
CA ILE A 81 10.85 4.35 -10.91
C ILE A 81 10.19 5.09 -12.06
N ALA A 82 9.18 5.89 -11.73
CA ALA A 82 8.44 6.71 -12.67
C ALA A 82 8.49 8.19 -12.26
N ASP A 83 8.41 9.08 -13.24
CA ASP A 83 8.27 10.51 -13.02
C ASP A 83 7.52 11.16 -14.19
N LEU A 84 7.08 12.41 -14.02
CA LEU A 84 6.57 13.20 -15.14
C LEU A 84 7.73 13.53 -16.10
N ALA A 85 7.46 13.59 -17.40
CA ALA A 85 8.54 13.71 -18.40
C ALA A 85 9.48 14.92 -18.21
N ASP A 86 9.00 16.02 -17.61
CA ASP A 86 9.74 17.28 -17.47
C ASP A 86 10.48 17.45 -16.13
N SER A 87 10.36 16.52 -15.19
CA SER A 87 10.93 16.65 -13.83
C SER A 87 12.33 16.06 -13.68
N ALA A 88 12.87 15.39 -14.71
CA ALA A 88 14.20 14.80 -14.72
C ALA A 88 14.49 13.83 -13.55
N PHE A 89 13.48 13.08 -13.10
CA PHE A 89 13.58 12.15 -11.96
C PHE A 89 13.91 12.84 -10.62
N THR A 90 13.55 14.13 -10.46
CA THR A 90 13.74 14.85 -9.18
C THR A 90 12.56 14.68 -8.23
N THR A 91 11.41 14.22 -8.73
CA THR A 91 10.17 13.96 -7.99
C THR A 91 9.67 12.54 -8.26
N SER A 92 10.57 11.65 -8.65
CA SER A 92 10.22 10.30 -9.08
C SER A 92 9.67 9.49 -7.93
N LYS A 93 8.74 8.59 -8.22
CA LYS A 93 8.21 7.60 -7.29
C LYS A 93 8.65 6.21 -7.72
N GLU A 94 9.02 5.36 -6.76
CA GLU A 94 9.20 3.93 -7.03
C GLU A 94 7.83 3.30 -7.26
N TRP A 95 7.70 2.58 -8.39
CA TRP A 95 6.50 1.82 -8.71
C TRP A 95 6.60 0.37 -8.20
N VAL A 96 7.79 -0.23 -8.30
CA VAL A 96 8.03 -1.59 -7.80
C VAL A 96 9.52 -1.83 -7.53
N SER A 97 9.81 -2.62 -6.50
CA SER A 97 11.13 -3.21 -6.21
C SER A 97 11.02 -4.74 -6.26
N THR A 98 11.77 -5.41 -7.14
CA THR A 98 11.63 -6.86 -7.36
C THR A 98 12.91 -7.51 -7.89
N THR A 99 13.06 -8.81 -7.66
CA THR A 99 14.12 -9.63 -8.29
C THR A 99 13.68 -10.26 -9.61
N GLU A 100 12.40 -10.15 -9.95
CA GLU A 100 11.84 -10.60 -11.22
C GLU A 100 12.19 -9.64 -12.37
N ILE A 101 12.04 -10.10 -13.61
CA ILE A 101 12.28 -9.29 -14.82
C ILE A 101 10.98 -8.72 -15.44
N SER A 102 9.91 -8.74 -14.65
CA SER A 102 8.61 -8.19 -15.01
C SER A 102 7.82 -7.84 -13.76
N ASN A 103 6.94 -6.84 -13.88
CA ASN A 103 5.92 -6.54 -12.90
C ASN A 103 4.56 -6.39 -13.58
N SER A 104 3.51 -6.87 -12.91
CA SER A 104 2.14 -6.78 -13.41
C SER A 104 1.22 -6.33 -12.29
N VAL A 105 0.43 -5.30 -12.54
CA VAL A 105 -0.58 -4.76 -11.61
C VAL A 105 -1.90 -4.59 -12.36
N THR A 106 -3.00 -4.42 -11.64
CA THR A 106 -4.28 -4.06 -12.26
C THR A 106 -4.20 -2.64 -12.85
N VAL A 107 -5.00 -2.36 -13.89
CA VAL A 107 -5.12 -1.02 -14.47
C VAL A 107 -5.62 -0.03 -13.41
N GLY A 108 -6.47 -0.46 -12.47
CA GLY A 108 -6.89 0.34 -11.32
C GLY A 108 -5.71 0.77 -10.45
N ALA A 109 -4.85 -0.17 -10.03
CA ALA A 109 -3.66 0.13 -9.25
C ALA A 109 -2.70 1.06 -10.00
N MET A 110 -2.49 0.83 -11.30
CA MET A 110 -1.66 1.72 -12.12
C MET A 110 -2.29 3.11 -12.28
N ASN A 111 -3.62 3.21 -12.43
CA ASN A 111 -4.34 4.47 -12.49
C ASN A 111 -4.13 5.29 -11.21
N SER A 112 -4.25 4.65 -10.04
CA SER A 112 -3.99 5.25 -8.73
C SER A 112 -2.55 5.71 -8.58
N PHE A 113 -1.58 4.87 -8.97
CA PHE A 113 -0.16 5.24 -8.96
C PHE A 113 0.12 6.49 -9.81
N LEU A 114 -0.45 6.56 -11.02
CA LEU A 114 -0.27 7.68 -11.95
C LEU A 114 -0.92 8.97 -11.43
N ILE A 115 -2.13 8.90 -10.85
CA ILE A 115 -2.76 10.04 -10.19
C ILE A 115 -1.89 10.52 -9.03
N GLY A 116 -1.41 9.59 -8.20
CA GLY A 116 -0.48 9.89 -7.11
C GLY A 116 0.83 10.53 -7.60
N LEU A 117 1.29 10.18 -8.80
CA LEU A 117 2.46 10.79 -9.45
C LEU A 117 2.18 12.23 -9.95
N GLY A 118 0.92 12.64 -10.01
CA GLY A 118 0.48 13.96 -10.48
C GLY A 118 -0.08 13.97 -11.90
N VAL A 119 -0.45 12.80 -12.45
CA VAL A 119 -1.18 12.73 -13.72
C VAL A 119 -2.63 13.14 -13.49
N GLU A 120 -3.05 14.26 -14.09
CA GLU A 120 -4.43 14.73 -14.03
C GLU A 120 -5.36 13.80 -14.83
N ALA A 121 -6.46 13.39 -14.19
CA ALA A 121 -7.47 12.54 -14.81
C ALA A 121 -8.06 13.14 -16.10
N GLY A 122 -8.33 12.27 -17.07
CA GLY A 122 -8.87 12.64 -18.38
C GLY A 122 -7.88 13.38 -19.30
N THR A 123 -6.67 13.66 -18.81
CA THR A 123 -5.63 14.36 -19.57
C THR A 123 -4.54 13.37 -19.99
N ALA A 124 -4.20 13.38 -21.27
CA ALA A 124 -3.08 12.59 -21.77
C ALA A 124 -1.76 13.22 -21.32
N THR A 125 -0.98 12.48 -20.52
CA THR A 125 0.26 12.94 -19.89
C THR A 125 1.39 11.95 -20.16
N ASP A 126 2.57 12.50 -20.48
CA ASP A 126 3.77 11.70 -20.67
C ASP A 126 4.43 11.41 -19.31
N VAL A 127 4.60 10.12 -19.03
CA VAL A 127 5.27 9.59 -17.85
C VAL A 127 6.53 8.85 -18.29
N VAL A 128 7.64 9.14 -17.63
CA VAL A 128 8.95 8.53 -17.90
C VAL A 128 9.26 7.47 -16.88
N PHE A 129 9.72 6.32 -17.34
CA PHE A 129 10.14 5.18 -16.52
C PHE A 129 11.62 4.92 -16.73
N LYS A 130 12.31 4.55 -15.65
CA LYS A 130 13.65 3.94 -15.71
C LYS A 130 13.78 2.84 -14.67
N ILE A 131 14.73 1.95 -14.88
CA ILE A 131 15.05 0.85 -13.99
C ILE A 131 16.44 1.07 -13.42
N ASN A 132 16.57 1.01 -12.11
CA ASN A 132 17.84 0.89 -11.41
C ASN A 132 18.04 -0.58 -11.04
N ALA A 133 19.08 -1.21 -11.59
CA ALA A 133 19.47 -2.57 -11.22
C ALA A 133 20.64 -2.57 -10.25
N TYR A 134 20.58 -3.43 -9.23
CA TYR A 134 21.57 -3.51 -8.16
C TYR A 134 22.08 -4.94 -7.92
N VAL A 135 23.35 -5.04 -7.51
CA VAL A 135 23.96 -6.30 -7.05
C VAL A 135 23.58 -6.50 -5.59
N ASN A 136 22.57 -7.33 -5.33
CA ASN A 136 22.12 -7.83 -4.02
C ASN A 136 21.71 -6.78 -2.94
N ALA A 137 21.90 -5.48 -3.14
CA ALA A 137 21.49 -4.41 -2.22
C ALA A 137 21.29 -3.08 -2.96
N ASN A 138 20.25 -2.31 -2.60
CA ASN A 138 19.86 -1.05 -3.26
C ASN A 138 20.84 0.09 -2.95
N ASN A 139 22.04 0.02 -3.52
CA ASN A 139 23.07 1.03 -3.34
C ASN A 139 23.54 1.62 -4.68
N ASN A 140 23.82 2.92 -4.67
CA ASN A 140 24.28 3.64 -5.86
C ASN A 140 25.67 3.20 -6.37
N VAL A 141 26.36 2.31 -5.65
CA VAL A 141 27.71 1.83 -6.02
C VAL A 141 27.64 0.78 -7.11
N THR A 142 26.58 -0.05 -7.11
CA THR A 142 26.40 -1.15 -8.08
C THR A 142 25.29 -0.89 -9.09
N ALA A 143 24.70 0.31 -9.03
CA ALA A 143 23.58 0.71 -9.87
C ALA A 143 23.95 0.64 -11.36
N GLN A 144 23.09 -0.04 -12.12
CA GLN A 144 23.03 0.10 -13.57
C GLN A 144 21.66 0.65 -13.94
N GLU A 145 21.65 1.83 -14.57
CA GLU A 145 20.42 2.49 -14.98
C GLU A 145 20.04 2.09 -16.40
N SER A 146 18.77 1.75 -16.62
CA SER A 146 18.25 1.57 -17.97
C SER A 146 18.22 2.89 -18.75
N GLY A 147 18.00 2.77 -20.06
CA GLY A 147 17.45 3.89 -20.83
C GLY A 147 16.07 4.30 -20.30
N VAL A 148 15.69 5.55 -20.56
CA VAL A 148 14.36 6.09 -20.21
C VAL A 148 13.33 5.65 -21.25
N VAL A 149 12.19 5.17 -20.79
CA VAL A 149 11.01 4.89 -21.62
C VAL A 149 9.93 5.92 -21.29
N THR A 150 9.43 6.61 -22.30
CA THR A 150 8.30 7.54 -22.15
C THR A 150 7.04 6.80 -22.57
N LEU A 151 6.04 6.75 -21.71
CA LEU A 151 4.72 6.22 -21.99
C LEU A 151 3.70 7.33 -21.83
N ASN A 152 2.70 7.36 -22.70
CA ASN A 152 1.61 8.31 -22.61
C ASN A 152 0.42 7.65 -21.89
N PHE A 153 -0.05 8.25 -20.80
CA PHE A 153 -1.20 7.76 -20.06
C PHE A 153 -2.32 8.78 -20.08
N THR A 154 -3.54 8.31 -20.30
CA THR A 154 -4.76 9.04 -19.94
C THR A 154 -5.40 8.25 -18.81
N THR A 155 -5.29 8.77 -17.58
CA THR A 155 -5.97 8.20 -16.41
C THR A 155 -7.45 8.54 -16.47
N TYR A 156 -8.27 7.75 -15.78
CA TYR A 156 -9.65 8.13 -15.48
C TYR A 156 -9.68 8.71 -14.07
N GLU A 157 -10.60 9.64 -13.82
CA GLU A 157 -10.99 9.87 -12.43
C GLU A 157 -11.48 8.50 -11.99
N SER A 158 -10.83 7.88 -11.00
CA SER A 158 -11.49 6.79 -10.31
C SER A 158 -12.83 7.37 -9.96
N VAL A 159 -13.87 6.86 -10.61
CA VAL A 159 -15.20 7.34 -10.34
C VAL A 159 -15.27 7.19 -8.83
N VAL A 160 -15.55 8.30 -8.15
CA VAL A 160 -16.22 8.18 -6.87
C VAL A 160 -17.45 7.42 -7.30
N THR A 161 -17.39 6.10 -7.27
CA THR A 161 -18.53 5.24 -7.49
C THR A 161 -19.52 5.89 -6.57
N THR A 162 -20.56 6.51 -7.14
CA THR A 162 -21.56 7.17 -6.34
C THR A 162 -22.39 6.03 -5.77
N PHE A 163 -21.75 5.30 -4.87
CA PHE A 163 -22.35 4.35 -3.97
C PHE A 163 -23.48 5.11 -3.30
N ALA A 164 -24.65 4.49 -3.24
CA ALA A 164 -25.70 5.08 -2.45
C ALA A 164 -25.14 5.26 -1.03
N ALA A 165 -25.45 6.39 -0.40
CA ALA A 165 -24.92 6.69 0.92
C ALA A 165 -26.04 6.94 1.92
N LEU A 166 -25.78 6.62 3.17
CA LEU A 166 -26.50 7.19 4.31
C LEU A 166 -25.58 8.19 5.00
N TYR A 167 -26.16 9.32 5.40
CA TYR A 167 -25.50 10.30 6.24
C TYR A 167 -25.69 9.91 7.71
N VAL A 168 -24.71 10.20 8.56
CA VAL A 168 -24.73 9.79 9.97
C VAL A 168 -24.81 11.01 10.92
N PRO A 169 -25.84 11.88 10.83
CA PRO A 169 -25.91 13.06 11.69
C PRO A 169 -25.99 12.69 13.17
N GLY A 170 -25.05 13.20 13.96
CA GLY A 170 -25.12 13.15 15.42
C GLY A 170 -24.80 14.46 16.13
N ASP A 171 -24.78 14.37 17.45
CA ASP A 171 -24.43 15.46 18.35
C ASP A 171 -23.04 16.06 18.08
N TYR A 172 -22.09 15.22 17.68
CA TYR A 172 -20.68 15.57 17.43
C TYR A 172 -20.47 16.64 16.34
N GLN A 173 -21.43 16.76 15.42
CA GLN A 173 -21.42 17.80 14.37
C GLN A 173 -22.56 18.83 14.55
N GLY A 174 -23.39 18.65 15.58
CA GLY A 174 -24.48 19.57 15.90
C GLY A 174 -25.82 19.25 15.22
N TRP A 175 -26.09 17.98 14.90
CA TRP A 175 -27.33 17.54 14.26
C TRP A 175 -27.64 18.22 12.90
N ASN A 176 -26.59 18.52 12.13
CA ASN A 176 -26.64 19.03 10.76
C ASN A 176 -26.32 17.91 9.74
N PRO A 177 -27.32 17.26 9.12
CA PRO A 177 -27.11 16.19 8.14
C PRO A 177 -26.27 16.60 6.92
N GLY A 178 -26.30 17.89 6.54
CA GLY A 178 -25.48 18.38 5.43
C GLY A 178 -23.98 18.43 5.71
N GLU A 179 -23.57 18.31 6.97
CA GLU A 179 -22.18 18.25 7.41
C GLU A 179 -21.86 16.89 8.04
N ALA A 180 -22.70 15.88 7.83
CA ALA A 180 -22.51 14.56 8.41
C ALA A 180 -21.61 13.70 7.51
N PRO A 181 -20.70 12.90 8.10
CA PRO A 181 -20.00 11.84 7.39
C PRO A 181 -20.97 10.76 6.91
N LYS A 182 -20.49 9.93 5.98
CA LYS A 182 -21.31 8.96 5.25
C LYS A 182 -20.85 7.53 5.47
N ILE A 183 -21.80 6.62 5.29
CA ILE A 183 -21.58 5.19 5.07
C ILE A 183 -22.19 4.82 3.71
N TYR A 184 -21.71 3.76 3.08
CA TYR A 184 -21.96 3.49 1.67
C TYR A 184 -22.48 2.08 1.44
N ASP A 185 -23.40 1.97 0.49
CA ASP A 185 -23.84 0.71 -0.10
C ASP A 185 -22.98 0.46 -1.35
N PHE A 186 -21.95 -0.39 -1.18
CA PHE A 186 -20.92 -0.61 -2.19
C PHE A 186 -21.38 -1.54 -3.32
N ASP A 187 -22.35 -2.42 -3.08
CA ASP A 187 -22.82 -3.43 -4.05
C ASP A 187 -24.29 -3.25 -4.48
N GLY A 188 -24.99 -2.28 -3.90
CA GLY A 188 -26.36 -1.91 -4.24
C GLY A 188 -27.43 -2.81 -3.61
N ASP A 189 -27.10 -3.59 -2.57
CA ASP A 189 -28.03 -4.53 -1.94
C ASP A 189 -28.90 -3.90 -0.84
N GLY A 190 -28.67 -2.62 -0.50
CA GLY A 190 -29.34 -1.90 0.58
C GLY A 190 -28.72 -2.13 1.96
N VAL A 191 -27.51 -2.70 2.02
CA VAL A 191 -26.69 -2.80 3.23
C VAL A 191 -25.54 -1.81 3.15
N TYR A 192 -25.60 -0.80 4.00
CA TYR A 192 -24.62 0.27 4.03
C TYR A 192 -23.56 -0.03 5.08
N THR A 193 -22.28 0.09 4.71
CA THR A 193 -21.16 -0.08 5.63
C THR A 193 -20.25 1.15 5.63
N GLY A 194 -19.53 1.36 6.73
CA GLY A 194 -18.52 2.40 6.79
C GLY A 194 -18.04 2.69 8.20
N PHE A 195 -16.99 3.51 8.28
CA PHE A 195 -16.33 3.90 9.53
C PHE A 195 -16.66 5.34 9.88
N ILE A 196 -17.10 5.57 11.12
CA ILE A 196 -17.44 6.92 11.64
C ILE A 196 -16.78 7.13 12.99
N PHE A 197 -16.14 8.28 13.17
CA PHE A 197 -15.51 8.66 14.42
C PHE A 197 -16.39 9.57 15.27
N PHE A 198 -16.59 9.19 16.54
CA PHE A 198 -17.28 9.99 17.55
C PHE A 198 -16.26 10.60 18.52
N PRO A 199 -16.08 11.94 18.53
CA PRO A 199 -15.13 12.60 19.42
C PRO A 199 -15.59 12.57 20.88
N GLU A 200 -14.66 12.79 21.80
CA GLU A 200 -14.97 12.93 23.23
C GLU A 200 -15.91 14.11 23.51
N GLY A 201 -16.71 13.98 24.58
CA GLY A 201 -17.44 15.12 25.17
C GLY A 201 -18.88 15.34 24.70
N GLY A 202 -19.50 14.35 24.05
CA GLY A 202 -20.89 14.39 23.58
C GLY A 202 -21.87 13.48 24.35
N THR A 203 -23.10 13.43 23.85
CA THR A 203 -24.10 12.39 24.15
C THR A 203 -23.84 11.09 23.38
N PHE A 204 -23.01 11.14 22.32
CA PHE A 204 -22.73 10.02 21.42
C PHE A 204 -23.99 9.51 20.69
N GLU A 205 -24.96 10.40 20.52
CA GLU A 205 -26.23 10.11 19.88
C GLU A 205 -26.22 10.52 18.41
N PHE A 206 -26.86 9.72 17.57
CA PHE A 206 -26.93 9.95 16.12
C PHE A 206 -28.20 9.35 15.51
N LYS A 207 -28.40 9.60 14.22
CA LYS A 207 -29.35 8.91 13.34
C LYS A 207 -28.67 8.62 12.00
N PHE A 208 -29.33 7.83 11.16
CA PHE A 208 -29.01 7.78 9.73
C PHE A 208 -30.05 8.56 8.93
N THR A 209 -29.64 9.22 7.85
CA THR A 209 -30.57 9.88 6.91
C THR A 209 -30.24 9.48 5.48
N SER A 210 -31.27 9.33 4.63
CA SER A 210 -31.08 8.97 3.22
C SER A 210 -30.50 10.09 2.36
N ASP A 211 -30.57 11.33 2.87
CA ASP A 211 -30.17 12.55 2.21
C ASP A 211 -29.52 13.49 3.23
N PRO A 212 -28.79 14.54 2.79
CA PRO A 212 -28.15 15.53 3.67
C PRO A 212 -29.15 16.49 4.33
N ASP A 213 -30.33 16.00 4.72
CA ASP A 213 -31.38 16.74 5.39
C ASP A 213 -32.25 15.84 6.30
N TRP A 214 -33.26 16.44 6.93
CA TRP A 214 -34.24 15.76 7.78
C TRP A 214 -35.60 15.56 7.10
N ASP A 215 -35.76 16.06 5.87
CA ASP A 215 -37.02 16.04 5.11
C ASP A 215 -37.23 14.69 4.40
N HIS A 216 -36.15 13.93 4.21
CA HIS A 216 -36.18 12.57 3.67
C HIS A 216 -36.24 11.50 4.76
N THR A 217 -35.90 10.25 4.42
CA THR A 217 -36.06 9.12 5.35
C THR A 217 -35.00 9.20 6.44
N ASN A 218 -35.47 9.16 7.69
CA ASN A 218 -34.64 9.17 8.87
C ASN A 218 -34.75 7.82 9.55
N TYR A 219 -33.63 7.18 9.87
CA TYR A 219 -33.59 5.91 10.58
C TYR A 219 -33.15 6.17 12.03
N GLY A 220 -34.08 5.97 12.96
CA GLY A 220 -33.88 6.14 14.39
C GLY A 220 -34.03 4.84 15.19
N TYR A 221 -34.03 4.96 16.51
CA TYR A 221 -34.12 3.84 17.43
C TYR A 221 -35.55 3.29 17.55
N ALA A 222 -35.71 1.99 17.27
CA ALA A 222 -36.90 1.22 17.66
C ALA A 222 -36.60 0.32 18.87
N ALA A 223 -35.50 -0.43 18.77
CA ALA A 223 -34.95 -1.32 19.80
C ALA A 223 -33.46 -1.58 19.49
N ASP A 224 -32.76 -2.32 20.36
CA ASP A 224 -31.36 -2.66 20.14
C ASP A 224 -31.18 -3.42 18.82
N GLY A 225 -30.37 -2.87 17.91
CA GLY A 225 -30.13 -3.39 16.57
C GLY A 225 -31.29 -3.23 15.58
N VAL A 226 -32.37 -2.53 15.94
CA VAL A 226 -33.57 -2.35 15.11
C VAL A 226 -33.84 -0.87 14.86
N LEU A 227 -34.05 -0.54 13.59
CA LEU A 227 -34.33 0.81 13.10
C LEU A 227 -35.84 1.06 12.96
N ASP A 228 -36.22 2.32 13.12
CA ASP A 228 -37.56 2.83 12.81
C ASP A 228 -37.45 4.05 11.89
N THR A 229 -38.34 4.14 10.91
CA THR A 229 -38.43 5.25 9.95
C THR A 229 -39.46 6.31 10.34
N ASP A 230 -40.15 6.14 11.48
CA ASP A 230 -40.99 7.19 12.04
C ASP A 230 -40.14 8.42 12.38
N ALA A 231 -40.57 9.61 11.95
CA ALA A 231 -39.86 10.86 12.20
C ALA A 231 -39.68 11.15 13.70
N GLY A 232 -40.56 10.62 14.56
CA GLY A 232 -40.49 10.69 16.01
C GLY A 232 -39.68 9.59 16.68
N ALA A 233 -39.06 8.67 15.93
CA ALA A 233 -38.18 7.63 16.47
C ALA A 233 -37.04 8.25 17.29
N GLY A 234 -36.61 7.55 18.33
CA GLY A 234 -35.52 8.01 19.21
C GLY A 234 -34.18 8.08 18.49
N ASN A 235 -33.17 8.58 19.19
CA ASN A 235 -31.79 8.59 18.68
C ASN A 235 -31.13 7.23 18.92
N LEU A 236 -30.23 6.85 18.01
CA LEU A 236 -29.28 5.76 18.21
C LEU A 236 -28.12 6.28 19.07
N SER A 237 -27.34 5.38 19.65
CA SER A 237 -26.14 5.77 20.40
C SER A 237 -25.02 4.73 20.33
N VAL A 238 -23.79 5.21 20.47
CA VAL A 238 -22.59 4.40 20.72
C VAL A 238 -22.14 4.55 22.19
N PRO A 239 -21.43 3.58 22.78
CA PRO A 239 -21.15 3.58 24.23
C PRO A 239 -20.14 4.65 24.68
N GLY A 240 -19.40 5.26 23.76
CA GLY A 240 -18.40 6.28 24.06
C GLY A 240 -17.65 6.74 22.81
N ALA A 241 -16.61 7.55 23.03
CA ALA A 241 -15.76 8.04 21.96
C ALA A 241 -14.99 6.91 21.24
N GLY A 242 -14.64 7.16 19.98
CA GLY A 242 -13.90 6.23 19.14
C GLY A 242 -14.49 6.10 17.74
N GLY A 243 -13.76 5.41 16.88
CA GLY A 243 -14.23 4.97 15.58
C GLY A 243 -15.12 3.74 15.70
N TYR A 244 -16.16 3.65 14.87
CA TYR A 244 -17.01 2.48 14.80
C TYR A 244 -17.25 2.12 13.34
N HIS A 245 -17.13 0.83 13.02
CA HIS A 245 -17.67 0.27 11.80
C HIS A 245 -19.16 0.03 11.97
N PHE A 246 -19.98 0.57 11.07
CA PHE A 246 -21.41 0.31 11.00
C PHE A 246 -21.74 -0.64 9.86
N GLU A 247 -22.79 -1.44 10.06
CA GLU A 247 -23.51 -2.17 9.02
C GLU A 247 -24.99 -1.86 9.20
N VAL A 248 -25.64 -1.35 8.15
CA VAL A 248 -27.02 -0.84 8.20
C VAL A 248 -27.82 -1.44 7.05
N ASP A 249 -28.72 -2.37 7.35
CA ASP A 249 -29.64 -2.97 6.38
C ASP A 249 -30.96 -2.18 6.39
N ILE A 250 -31.19 -1.37 5.35
CA ILE A 250 -32.42 -0.57 5.23
C ILE A 250 -33.63 -1.40 4.78
N ASN A 251 -33.41 -2.58 4.20
CA ASN A 251 -34.49 -3.49 3.81
C ASN A 251 -35.02 -4.26 5.02
N GLY A 252 -34.11 -4.71 5.89
CA GLY A 252 -34.39 -5.37 7.16
C GLY A 252 -34.72 -4.42 8.31
N LEU A 253 -34.38 -3.13 8.17
CA LEU A 253 -34.41 -2.12 9.23
C LEU A 253 -33.60 -2.57 10.46
N THR A 254 -32.39 -3.04 10.21
CA THR A 254 -31.46 -3.47 11.26
C THR A 254 -30.13 -2.76 11.12
N TRP A 255 -29.41 -2.65 12.24
CA TRP A 255 -28.06 -2.11 12.22
C TRP A 255 -27.19 -2.78 13.27
N THR A 256 -25.89 -2.81 13.02
CA THR A 256 -24.88 -3.22 13.97
C THR A 256 -23.71 -2.25 13.97
N LYS A 257 -22.85 -2.37 14.99
CA LYS A 257 -21.59 -1.63 15.09
C LYS A 257 -20.49 -2.47 15.71
N SER A 258 -19.24 -2.16 15.41
CA SER A 258 -18.08 -2.72 16.11
C SER A 258 -17.94 -2.18 17.56
N ASP A 259 -16.93 -2.70 18.27
CA ASP A 259 -16.36 -2.05 19.46
C ASP A 259 -15.56 -0.80 19.02
N PRO A 260 -15.27 0.17 19.92
CA PRO A 260 -14.53 1.36 19.52
C PRO A 260 -13.14 0.99 19.00
N GLU A 261 -12.76 1.60 17.88
CA GLU A 261 -11.50 1.41 17.18
C GLU A 261 -10.73 2.73 17.10
N PHE A 262 -9.49 2.71 17.59
CA PHE A 262 -8.51 3.78 17.47
C PHE A 262 -7.38 3.29 16.58
N TRP A 263 -7.30 3.82 15.36
CA TRP A 263 -6.34 3.35 14.36
C TRP A 263 -4.99 4.03 14.53
N GLY A 264 -3.93 3.23 14.47
CA GLY A 264 -2.55 3.68 14.46
C GLY A 264 -1.78 3.12 13.27
N VAL A 265 -0.70 3.81 12.90
CA VAL A 265 0.31 3.28 11.98
C VAL A 265 1.49 2.75 12.80
N ILE A 266 1.98 1.58 12.40
CA ILE A 266 3.13 0.93 13.02
C ILE A 266 4.08 0.43 11.94
N GLY A 267 5.38 0.36 12.23
CA GLY A 267 6.32 -0.20 11.29
C GLY A 267 7.68 -0.52 11.87
N GLU A 268 8.58 -0.94 10.99
CA GLU A 268 9.94 -1.37 11.35
C GLU A 268 10.74 -0.22 12.03
N TRP A 269 10.46 1.05 11.71
CA TRP A 269 11.15 2.18 12.35
C TRP A 269 10.83 2.31 13.85
N LEU A 270 9.68 1.78 14.27
CA LEU A 270 9.26 1.67 15.68
C LEU A 270 9.58 0.30 16.27
N SER A 271 10.35 -0.54 15.54
CA SER A 271 10.61 -1.94 15.91
C SER A 271 9.32 -2.73 16.19
N TRP A 272 8.21 -2.36 15.55
CA TRP A 272 6.88 -2.95 15.78
C TRP A 272 6.42 -2.91 17.25
N SER A 273 6.87 -1.91 18.02
CA SER A 273 6.65 -1.86 19.48
C SER A 273 5.58 -0.87 19.94
N GLU A 274 5.34 0.20 19.18
CA GLU A 274 4.36 1.24 19.48
C GLU A 274 3.70 1.72 18.19
N ASP A 275 2.49 2.23 18.32
CA ASP A 275 1.70 2.82 17.25
C ASP A 275 1.82 4.34 17.29
N ILE A 276 1.65 4.96 16.13
CA ILE A 276 1.40 6.40 16.02
C ILE A 276 -0.06 6.56 15.61
N ASP A 277 -0.86 7.16 16.49
CA ASP A 277 -2.30 7.35 16.29
C ASP A 277 -2.60 8.15 15.02
N LEU A 278 -3.60 7.69 14.26
CA LEU A 278 -4.20 8.45 13.17
C LEU A 278 -5.30 9.36 13.73
N GLU A 279 -5.42 10.54 13.12
CA GLU A 279 -6.49 11.48 13.39
C GLU A 279 -7.61 11.34 12.35
N TRP A 280 -8.86 11.40 12.79
CA TRP A 280 -10.01 11.46 11.89
C TRP A 280 -10.09 12.82 11.22
N PHE A 281 -10.15 12.82 9.90
CA PHE A 281 -10.39 13.98 9.06
C PHE A 281 -11.72 13.82 8.32
N HIS A 282 -12.56 14.84 8.37
CA HIS A 282 -13.80 14.91 7.62
C HIS A 282 -14.06 16.33 7.11
N ASP A 283 -14.39 16.45 5.83
CA ASP A 283 -14.77 17.68 5.15
C ASP A 283 -15.92 17.41 4.18
N ALA A 284 -17.14 17.71 4.63
CA ALA A 284 -18.35 17.51 3.85
C ALA A 284 -18.39 18.34 2.56
N ALA A 285 -17.74 19.51 2.53
CA ALA A 285 -17.77 20.40 1.37
C ALA A 285 -16.97 19.84 0.19
N ASN A 286 -15.94 19.04 0.49
CA ASN A 286 -15.08 18.39 -0.50
C ASN A 286 -15.30 16.87 -0.58
N ASP A 287 -16.31 16.36 0.12
CA ASP A 287 -16.65 14.94 0.21
C ASP A 287 -15.46 14.04 0.65
N LEU A 288 -14.74 14.48 1.68
CA LEU A 288 -13.57 13.78 2.21
C LEU A 288 -13.86 13.22 3.60
N GLN A 289 -13.54 11.94 3.82
CA GLN A 289 -13.45 11.34 5.14
C GLN A 289 -12.39 10.24 5.18
N TYR A 290 -11.40 10.38 6.04
CA TYR A 290 -10.31 9.41 6.19
C TYR A 290 -9.60 9.62 7.52
N LEU A 291 -8.80 8.63 7.91
CA LEU A 291 -7.86 8.71 9.02
C LEU A 291 -6.48 9.11 8.47
N THR A 292 -5.73 9.97 9.16
CA THR A 292 -4.41 10.39 8.68
C THR A 292 -3.43 10.75 9.80
N VAL A 293 -2.13 10.59 9.53
CA VAL A 293 -1.05 11.11 10.38
C VAL A 293 0.20 11.39 9.57
N THR A 294 0.92 12.48 9.88
CA THR A 294 2.26 12.74 9.34
C THR A 294 3.33 12.31 10.35
N VAL A 295 4.20 11.39 9.92
CA VAL A 295 5.36 10.92 10.69
C VAL A 295 6.63 11.46 10.06
N ALA A 296 7.46 12.13 10.85
CA ALA A 296 8.74 12.65 10.42
C ALA A 296 9.88 11.67 10.71
N ASP A 297 11.01 11.87 10.01
CA ASP A 297 12.29 11.21 10.29
C ASP A 297 12.26 9.67 10.27
N ILE A 298 11.42 9.06 9.42
CA ILE A 298 11.47 7.62 9.18
C ILE A 298 12.81 7.28 8.50
N PRO A 299 13.63 6.36 9.03
CA PRO A 299 14.89 5.99 8.41
C PRO A 299 14.64 5.24 7.09
N ALA A 300 15.44 5.56 6.07
CA ALA A 300 15.52 4.74 4.85
C ALA A 300 16.18 3.39 5.18
N ALA A 301 15.53 2.29 4.81
CA ALA A 301 16.09 0.95 4.93
C ALA A 301 15.39 -0.03 3.98
N ASP A 302 16.15 -1.00 3.45
CA ASP A 302 15.63 -1.99 2.49
C ASP A 302 14.48 -2.85 3.05
N ASN A 303 14.39 -2.99 4.37
CA ASN A 303 13.33 -3.73 5.05
C ASN A 303 12.29 -2.83 5.72
N GLN A 304 12.33 -1.52 5.46
CA GLN A 304 11.40 -0.59 6.08
C GLN A 304 10.01 -0.85 5.52
N ARG A 305 9.06 -1.08 6.43
CA ARG A 305 7.68 -1.46 6.11
C ARG A 305 6.73 -1.11 7.27
N PHE A 306 5.43 -1.07 6.99
CA PHE A 306 4.40 -0.66 7.92
C PHE A 306 3.11 -1.45 7.79
N LYS A 307 2.23 -1.30 8.78
CA LYS A 307 0.83 -1.74 8.79
C LYS A 307 -0.02 -0.72 9.54
N TYR A 308 -1.33 -0.83 9.40
CA TYR A 308 -2.27 -0.18 10.31
C TYR A 308 -2.82 -1.20 11.29
N ARG A 309 -3.08 -0.80 12.53
CA ARG A 309 -3.82 -1.64 13.47
C ARG A 309 -4.67 -0.80 14.40
N ALA A 310 -5.79 -1.37 14.83
CA ALA A 310 -6.67 -0.73 15.79
C ALA A 310 -6.28 -1.09 17.22
N ASN A 311 -6.46 -0.14 18.14
CA ASN A 311 -6.39 -0.34 19.59
C ASN A 311 -5.03 -0.85 20.09
N ASP A 312 -3.94 -0.46 19.45
CA ASP A 312 -2.56 -0.89 19.75
C ASP A 312 -2.38 -2.42 19.80
N ALA A 313 -3.23 -3.16 19.07
CA ALA A 313 -3.34 -4.60 19.15
C ALA A 313 -3.36 -5.25 17.77
N TRP A 314 -2.88 -6.49 17.69
CA TRP A 314 -2.86 -7.25 16.44
C TRP A 314 -4.20 -7.91 16.10
N ASP A 315 -5.22 -7.77 16.93
CA ASP A 315 -6.52 -8.42 16.72
C ASP A 315 -7.21 -7.88 15.45
N ILE A 316 -7.12 -6.57 15.21
CA ILE A 316 -7.63 -5.89 14.02
C ILE A 316 -6.46 -5.12 13.41
N ASN A 317 -5.88 -5.68 12.35
CA ASN A 317 -4.77 -5.07 11.65
C ASN A 317 -4.95 -5.23 10.14
N LEU A 318 -4.44 -4.26 9.40
CA LEU A 318 -4.54 -4.17 7.96
C LEU A 318 -3.14 -4.12 7.36
N GLY A 319 -2.93 -4.93 6.32
CA GLY A 319 -1.79 -4.86 5.40
C GLY A 319 -2.29 -4.93 3.96
N ASP A 320 -1.39 -5.10 3.00
CA ASP A 320 -1.74 -5.18 1.57
C ASP A 320 -0.92 -6.30 0.93
N ASP A 321 -1.61 -7.37 0.52
CA ASP A 321 -0.99 -8.56 -0.06
C ASP A 321 -0.53 -8.34 -1.52
N ASP A 322 -1.22 -7.46 -2.26
CA ASP A 322 -1.06 -7.27 -3.70
C ASP A 322 -0.45 -5.90 -4.08
N LEU A 323 -0.25 -5.02 -3.10
CA LEU A 323 0.26 -3.65 -3.24
C LEU A 323 -0.59 -2.79 -4.18
N ASP A 324 -1.91 -2.97 -4.16
CA ASP A 324 -2.86 -2.26 -5.01
C ASP A 324 -3.53 -1.05 -4.31
N GLY A 325 -3.24 -0.85 -3.02
CA GLY A 325 -3.82 0.20 -2.22
C GLY A 325 -5.06 -0.23 -1.44
N PHE A 326 -5.66 -1.39 -1.74
CA PHE A 326 -6.76 -1.96 -0.97
C PHE A 326 -6.21 -2.92 0.10
N MET A 327 -6.74 -2.75 1.29
CA MET A 327 -6.17 -3.32 2.50
C MET A 327 -6.88 -4.61 2.88
N ASN A 328 -6.10 -5.63 3.22
CA ASN A 328 -6.61 -6.92 3.67
C ASN A 328 -6.47 -7.05 5.19
N PRO A 329 -7.50 -7.58 5.90
CA PRO A 329 -7.37 -7.98 7.29
C PRO A 329 -6.24 -9.00 7.47
N GLY A 330 -5.22 -8.62 8.23
CA GLY A 330 -4.04 -9.46 8.45
C GLY A 330 -3.08 -9.55 7.26
N GLY A 331 -3.26 -8.74 6.21
CA GLY A 331 -2.45 -8.77 4.98
C GLY A 331 -0.96 -8.47 5.19
N ALA A 332 -0.16 -8.57 4.13
CA ALA A 332 1.29 -8.40 4.19
C ALA A 332 1.73 -7.00 4.65
N ASP A 333 2.96 -6.92 5.20
CA ASP A 333 3.58 -5.64 5.56
C ASP A 333 3.84 -4.79 4.30
N ILE A 334 3.54 -3.50 4.36
CA ILE A 334 3.61 -2.58 3.21
C ILE A 334 4.99 -1.89 3.18
N PRO A 335 5.75 -1.92 2.09
CA PRO A 335 7.11 -1.36 2.04
C PRO A 335 7.16 0.18 2.07
N ILE A 336 8.23 0.73 2.66
CA ILE A 336 8.59 2.16 2.66
C ILE A 336 10.11 2.33 2.48
N PRO A 337 10.66 2.12 1.27
CA PRO A 337 12.11 2.03 1.08
C PRO A 337 12.87 3.34 1.37
N ASP A 338 12.26 4.49 1.04
CA ASP A 338 12.96 5.78 1.07
C ASP A 338 12.96 6.49 2.43
N GLY A 339 12.07 6.09 3.35
CA GLY A 339 11.86 6.79 4.62
C GLY A 339 11.47 8.27 4.43
N GLY A 340 11.89 9.13 5.35
CA GLY A 340 11.65 10.58 5.30
C GLY A 340 10.44 11.03 6.14
N THR A 341 9.81 12.13 5.71
CA THR A 341 8.55 12.60 6.29
C THR A 341 7.40 12.08 5.44
N ILE A 342 6.55 11.25 6.03
CA ILE A 342 5.48 10.54 5.34
C ILE A 342 4.15 10.86 6.00
N THR A 343 3.17 11.25 5.19
CA THR A 343 1.77 11.29 5.62
C THR A 343 1.10 9.99 5.20
N PHE A 344 0.52 9.30 6.17
CA PHE A 344 -0.24 8.08 6.00
C PHE A 344 -1.73 8.40 5.96
N TYR A 345 -2.47 7.68 5.12
CA TYR A 345 -3.91 7.82 4.98
C TYR A 345 -4.59 6.46 4.99
N LEU A 346 -5.75 6.37 5.64
CA LEU A 346 -6.61 5.18 5.66
C LEU A 346 -8.06 5.63 5.41
N ASP A 347 -8.67 5.12 4.35
CA ASP A 347 -9.94 5.61 3.81
C ASP A 347 -10.92 4.45 3.59
N TYR A 348 -12.10 4.56 4.18
CA TYR A 348 -13.16 3.55 4.12
C TYR A 348 -14.27 3.90 3.12
N THR A 349 -14.01 4.82 2.18
CA THR A 349 -15.02 5.32 1.23
C THR A 349 -14.82 4.84 -0.21
N LYS A 350 -13.69 4.21 -0.50
CA LYS A 350 -13.31 3.83 -1.87
C LYS A 350 -13.90 2.49 -2.32
N GLY A 351 -14.35 1.66 -1.37
CA GLY A 351 -14.90 0.34 -1.64
C GLY A 351 -15.21 -0.41 -0.34
N PRO A 352 -15.65 -1.67 -0.44
CA PRO A 352 -15.96 -2.50 0.72
C PRO A 352 -14.73 -2.78 1.59
N ASP A 353 -13.54 -2.80 0.98
CA ASP A 353 -12.27 -2.92 1.66
C ASP A 353 -11.63 -1.52 1.85
N PRO A 354 -10.94 -1.27 2.99
CA PRO A 354 -10.25 -0.02 3.23
C PRO A 354 -9.18 0.25 2.18
N PHE A 355 -9.02 1.50 1.77
CA PHE A 355 -7.96 1.95 0.87
C PHE A 355 -6.93 2.78 1.63
N TYR A 356 -5.65 2.67 1.27
CA TYR A 356 -4.59 3.53 1.81
C TYR A 356 -3.80 4.21 0.69
N TRP A 357 -3.18 5.32 1.05
CA TRP A 357 -2.07 5.88 0.29
C TRP A 357 -1.10 6.57 1.24
N ILE A 358 0.09 6.88 0.72
CA ILE A 358 1.11 7.64 1.44
C ILE A 358 1.61 8.82 0.61
N GLU A 359 1.96 9.90 1.29
CA GLU A 359 2.59 11.08 0.69
C GLU A 359 3.96 11.33 1.34
N THR A 360 5.02 11.30 0.54
CA THR A 360 6.38 11.64 0.97
C THR A 360 6.65 13.13 0.71
N LYS A 361 7.28 13.81 1.67
CA LYS A 361 7.70 15.23 1.56
C LYS A 361 9.20 15.42 1.43
#